data_AF-A0A950H5W3-F1
#
_entry.id   AF-A0A950H5W3-F1
#
_cell.length_a   1.000
_cell.length_b   1.000
_cell.length_c   1.000
_cell.angle_alpha   90.00
_cell.angle_beta   90.00
_cell.angle_gamma   90.00
#
_symmetry.space_group_name_H-M   'P 1'
#
loop_
_entity.id
_entity.type
_entity.pdbx_description
1 polymer ?
#
loop_
_entity_poly.entity_id
_entity_poly.type
_entity_poly.pdbx_seq_one_letter_code
_entity_poly.pdbx_strand_id
1 'polypeptide(L)' 'SKISEDQLFYCLQRGLSGEEATALIVNGFVRDVLQQLPMEFAVEAQKLIAISLEGSVG' A
#
# COMPACT_ATOMS: atom_id res chain seq x y z
N SER A 1 -1.33 0.54 -12.20
CA SER A 1 -0.51 -0.34 -11.34
C SER A 1 -1.41 -1.41 -10.75
N LYS A 2 -1.27 -2.68 -11.18
CA LYS A 2 -2.00 -3.81 -10.58
C LYS A 2 -1.08 -4.52 -9.59
N ILE A 3 -1.61 -4.93 -8.46
CA ILE A 3 -0.92 -5.82 -7.51
C ILE A 3 -0.57 -7.11 -8.26
N SER A 4 0.66 -7.60 -8.14
CA SER A 4 1.05 -8.87 -8.76
C SER A 4 0.23 -10.01 -8.16
N GLU A 5 -0.56 -10.69 -8.99
CA GLU A 5 -1.39 -11.83 -8.60
C GLU A 5 -0.56 -12.96 -7.98
N ASP A 6 0.69 -13.15 -8.43
CA ASP A 6 1.63 -14.12 -7.86
C ASP A 6 1.97 -13.82 -6.39
N GLN A 7 2.13 -12.54 -6.03
CA GLN A 7 2.42 -12.14 -4.66
C GLN A 7 1.20 -12.31 -3.77
N LEU A 8 0.02 -12.00 -4.30
CA LEU A 8 -1.24 -12.23 -3.59
C LEU A 8 -1.44 -13.73 -3.35
N PHE A 9 -1.24 -14.57 -4.37
CA PHE A 9 -1.38 -16.01 -4.28
C PHE A 9 -0.38 -16.62 -3.28
N TYR A 10 0.86 -16.16 -3.25
CA TYR A 10 1.86 -16.59 -2.28
C TYR A 10 1.48 -16.24 -0.83
N CYS A 11 0.92 -15.05 -0.61
CA CYS A 11 0.42 -14.64 0.69
C CYS A 11 -0.80 -15.47 1.11
N LEU A 12 -1.75 -15.69 0.20
CA LEU A 12 -2.93 -16.53 0.42
C LEU A 12 -2.54 -17.98 0.77
N GLN A 13 -1.54 -18.56 0.08
CA GLN A 13 -1.01 -19.90 0.40
C GLN A 13 -0.34 -19.98 1.77
N ARG A 14 0.15 -18.87 2.32
CA ARG A 14 0.67 -18.78 3.69
C ARG A 14 -0.43 -18.63 4.75
N GLY A 15 -1.70 -18.63 4.35
CA GLY A 15 -2.84 -18.45 5.24
C GLY A 15 -3.14 -16.99 5.58
N LEU A 16 -2.53 -16.02 4.88
CA LEU A 16 -2.91 -14.61 5.01
C LEU A 16 -4.24 -14.39 4.31
N SER A 17 -5.13 -13.61 4.92
CA SER A 17 -6.35 -13.16 4.24
C SER A 17 -6.00 -12.25 3.06
N GLY A 18 -6.90 -12.15 2.07
CA GLY A 18 -6.66 -11.29 0.90
C GLY A 18 -6.44 -9.82 1.25
N GLU A 19 -7.09 -9.33 2.32
CA GLU A 19 -6.88 -7.99 2.84
C GLU A 19 -5.51 -7.82 3.50
N GLU A 20 -5.08 -8.78 4.35
CA GLU A 20 -3.75 -8.74 4.97
C GLU A 20 -2.63 -8.85 3.93
N ALA A 21 -2.80 -9.70 2.93
CA ALA A 21 -1.88 -9.83 1.81
C ALA A 21 -1.75 -8.51 1.04
N THR A 22 -2.87 -7.87 0.75
CA THR A 22 -2.91 -6.58 0.06
C THR A 22 -2.26 -5.48 0.90
N ALA A 23 -2.60 -5.41 2.19
CA ALA A 23 -2.01 -4.45 3.12
C ALA A 23 -0.50 -4.63 3.24
N LEU A 24 0.01 -5.87 3.29
CA LEU A 24 1.44 -6.15 3.36
C LEU A 24 2.18 -5.66 2.10
N ILE A 25 1.64 -5.98 0.92
CA ILE A 25 2.24 -5.61 -0.37
C ILE A 25 2.24 -4.08 -0.55
N VAL A 26 1.12 -3.42 -0.24
CA VAL A 26 0.98 -1.97 -0.34
C VAL A 26 1.88 -1.26 0.67
N ASN A 27 1.94 -1.71 1.92
CA ASN A 27 2.82 -1.11 2.93
C ASN A 27 4.30 -1.21 2.54
N GLY A 28 4.73 -2.36 1.99
CA GLY A 28 6.09 -2.53 1.50
C GLY A 28 6.43 -1.54 0.38
N PHE A 29 5.54 -1.41 -0.60
CA PHE A 29 5.71 -0.48 -1.72
C PHE A 29 5.72 0.99 -1.27
N VAL A 30 4.78 1.37 -0.40
CA VAL A 30 4.67 2.73 0.13
C VAL A 30 5.91 3.11 0.93
N ARG A 31 6.52 2.19 1.68
CA ARG A 31 7.72 2.49 2.46
C ARG A 31 8.93 2.83 1.56
N ASP A 32 9.13 2.08 0.49
CA ASP A 32 10.24 2.32 -0.44
C ASP A 32 10.02 3.61 -1.23
N VAL A 33 8.77 3.90 -1.61
CA VAL A 33 8.40 5.17 -2.26
C VAL A 33 8.61 6.35 -1.32
N LEU A 34 8.17 6.26 -0.06
CA LEU A 34 8.34 7.31 0.93
C LEU A 34 9.82 7.53 1.29
N GLN A 35 10.66 6.50 1.27
CA GLN A 35 12.11 6.64 1.48
C GLN A 35 12.84 7.32 0.31
N GLN A 36 12.32 7.19 -0.91
CA GLN A 36 12.84 7.89 -2.08
C GLN A 36 12.25 9.29 -2.25
N LEU A 37 11.16 9.60 -1.55
CA LEU A 37 10.53 10.90 -1.61
C LEU A 37 11.30 11.91 -0.74
N PRO A 38 11.65 13.10 -1.27
CA PRO A 38 12.25 14.14 -0.46
C PRO A 38 11.32 14.51 0.70
N MET A 39 11.88 14.77 1.89
CA MET A 39 11.14 15.10 3.12
C MET A 39 10.10 16.22 2.93
N GLU A 40 10.35 17.15 2.01
CA GLU A 40 9.47 18.27 1.66
C GLU A 40 8.15 17.81 1.02
N PHE A 41 8.13 16.66 0.35
CA PHE A 41 6.95 16.11 -0.33
C PHE A 41 6.29 14.97 0.45
N ALA A 42 6.99 14.36 1.42
CA ALA A 42 6.49 13.21 2.16
C ALA A 42 5.27 13.57 3.02
N VAL A 43 5.26 14.79 3.57
CA VAL A 43 4.15 15.33 4.37
C VAL A 43 2.90 15.57 3.53
N GLU A 44 3.07 16.03 2.29
CA GLU A 44 1.96 16.32 1.37
C GLU A 44 1.35 15.02 0.81
N ALA A 45 2.20 14.03 0.48
CA ALA A 45 1.76 12.71 0.04
C ALA A 45 1.00 11.95 1.15
N GLN A 46 1.44 12.05 2.41
CA GLN A 46 0.73 11.44 3.54
C GLN A 46 -0.69 12.01 3.70
N LYS A 47 -0.86 13.33 3.55
CA LYS A 47 -2.18 13.97 3.60
C LYS A 47 -3.07 13.54 2.45
N LEU A 48 -2.54 13.50 1.22
CA LEU A 48 -3.27 13.04 0.04
C LEU A 48 -3.75 11.60 0.16
N ILE A 49 -2.89 10.69 0.65
CA ILE A 49 -3.24 9.28 0.88
C ILE A 49 -4.35 9.17 1.94
N ALA A 50 -4.26 9.93 3.04
CA ALA A 50 -5.28 9.93 4.09
C ALA A 50 -6.65 10.38 3.56
N ILE A 51 -6.69 11.46 2.77
CA ILE A 51 -7.92 11.98 2.15
C ILE A 51 -8.49 10.97 1.14
N SER A 52 -7.64 10.33 0.34
CA SER A 52 -8.06 9.33 -0.63
C SER A 52 -8.61 8.06 0.04
N LEU A 53 -8.15 7.72 1.26
CA LEU A 53 -8.68 6.61 2.03
C LEU A 53 -10.05 6.94 2.64
N GLU A 54 -10.24 8.18 3.11
CA GLU A 54 -11.53 8.66 3.63
C GLU A 54 -12.60 8.75 2.54
N GLY A 55 -12.22 9.12 1.31
CA GLY A 55 -13.13 9.21 0.16
C GLY A 55 -13.41 7.89 -0.58
N SER A 56 -12.68 6.81 -0.29
CA SER A 56 -12.82 5.52 -0.99
C SER A 56 -13.60 4.46 -0.19
N VAL A 57 -14.10 4.81 1.00
CA VAL A 57 -15.07 4.02 1.76
C VAL A 57 -16.44 4.66 1.56
N GLY A 58 -17.00 4.47 0.36
CA GLY A 58 -18.32 4.95 -0.08
C GLY A 58 -18.79 4.16 -1.27
#